data_AF-A0A8G1ZKM4-F1
#
_entry.id   AF-A0A8G1ZKM4-F1
#
_cell.length_a   1.000
_cell.length_b   1.000
_cell.length_c   1.000
_cell.angle_alpha   90.00
_cell.angle_beta   90.00
_cell.angle_gamma   90.00
#
_symmetry.space_group_name_H-M   'P 1'
#
loop_
_entity.id
_entity.type
_entity.pdbx_description
1 polymer ?
#
loop_
_entity_poly.entity_id
_entity_poly.type
_entity_poly.pdbx_seq_one_letter_code
_entity_poly.pdbx_strand_id
1 'polypeptide(L)'
;MTETLRRLGGLALIYLLVLIGGFLLYLALIASPLLGAIPLLFYRGVLIAFIGALLLGLLLAIAARRITALDLSTGVGAVALSLAFNISFLIVFPVTFDRSITMFLLARIERQDGQLTPPMLEKLFVREYLGDLHQIDRRMSEQTLSGNIVQHDDGRIALTPQGRRLLSSARRIGSWFAADPRFVTAPQPAPPRH
;
A
#
# COMPACT_ATOMS: atom_id res chain seq x y z
N MET A 1 39.44 -10.57 14.77
CA MET A 1 38.43 -9.50 14.82
C MET A 1 38.28 -8.78 13.47
N THR A 2 39.37 -8.32 12.86
CA THR A 2 39.38 -7.60 11.56
C THR A 2 38.81 -8.40 10.37
N GLU A 3 39.10 -9.70 10.28
CA GLU A 3 38.58 -10.57 9.20
C GLU A 3 37.05 -10.77 9.27
N THR A 4 36.51 -10.99 10.47
CA THR A 4 35.05 -11.09 10.69
C THR A 4 34.35 -9.78 10.33
N LEU A 5 34.90 -8.64 10.75
CA LEU A 5 34.39 -7.31 10.40
C LEU A 5 34.38 -7.08 8.89
N ARG A 6 35.44 -7.50 8.17
CA ARG A 6 35.51 -7.40 6.71
C ARG A 6 34.44 -8.23 6.01
N ARG A 7 34.20 -9.46 6.48
CA ARG A 7 33.15 -10.34 5.93
C ARG A 7 31.74 -9.78 6.18
N LEU A 8 31.47 -9.30 7.39
CA LEU A 8 30.20 -8.64 7.71
C LEU A 8 30.00 -7.38 6.87
N GLY A 9 31.04 -6.57 6.68
CA GLY A 9 31.00 -5.40 5.80
C GLY A 9 30.67 -5.76 4.35
N GLY A 10 31.27 -6.85 3.83
CA GLY A 10 30.97 -7.36 2.50
C GLY A 10 29.52 -7.82 2.35
N LEU A 11 28.99 -8.56 3.33
CA LEU A 11 27.59 -8.97 3.34
C LEU A 11 26.64 -7.77 3.42
N ALA A 12 26.90 -6.82 4.31
CA ALA A 12 26.11 -5.60 4.44
C ALA A 12 26.09 -4.81 3.11
N LEU A 13 27.23 -4.71 2.44
CA LEU A 13 27.33 -4.07 1.13
C LEU A 13 26.50 -4.81 0.06
N ILE A 14 26.55 -6.15 0.03
CA ILE A 14 25.73 -6.95 -0.89
C ILE A 14 24.24 -6.67 -0.65
N TYR A 15 23.78 -6.76 0.60
CA TYR A 15 22.38 -6.51 0.95
C TYR A 15 21.95 -5.09 0.57
N LEU A 16 22.80 -4.09 0.82
CA LEU A 16 22.52 -2.70 0.47
C LEU A 16 22.41 -2.52 -1.06
N LEU A 17 23.35 -3.09 -1.82
CA LEU A 17 23.33 -3.01 -3.28
C LEU A 17 22.09 -3.70 -3.88
N VAL A 18 21.72 -4.87 -3.35
CA VAL A 18 20.51 -5.59 -3.78
C VAL A 18 19.25 -4.81 -3.40
N LEU A 19 19.21 -4.21 -2.20
CA LEU A 19 18.09 -3.38 -1.77
C LEU A 19 17.90 -2.16 -2.68
N ILE A 20 18.98 -1.42 -2.94
CA ILE A 20 18.96 -0.24 -3.84
C ILE A 20 18.59 -0.68 -5.26
N GLY A 21 19.26 -1.70 -5.80
CA GLY A 21 18.98 -2.19 -7.15
C GLY A 21 17.55 -2.72 -7.31
N GLY A 22 17.05 -3.46 -6.32
CA GLY A 22 15.68 -3.95 -6.30
C GLY A 22 14.64 -2.84 -6.16
N PHE A 23 14.93 -1.78 -5.40
CA PHE A 23 14.06 -0.60 -5.32
C PHE A 23 14.05 0.19 -6.64
N LEU A 24 15.21 0.42 -7.25
CA LEU A 24 15.29 1.07 -8.57
C LEU A 24 14.58 0.26 -9.65
N LEU A 25 14.73 -1.07 -9.64
CA LEU A 25 13.98 -1.97 -10.53
C LEU A 25 12.47 -1.85 -10.29
N TYR A 26 12.04 -1.84 -9.02
CA TYR A 26 10.64 -1.64 -8.66
C TYR A 26 10.08 -0.31 -9.19
N LEU A 27 10.82 0.79 -9.02
CA LEU A 27 10.46 2.11 -9.53
C LEU A 27 10.36 2.12 -11.06
N ALA A 28 11.31 1.49 -11.75
CA ALA A 28 11.28 1.38 -13.21
C ALA A 28 10.05 0.60 -13.70
N LEU A 29 9.74 -0.53 -13.05
CA LEU A 29 8.59 -1.37 -13.41
C LEU A 29 7.25 -0.68 -13.14
N ILE A 30 7.10 0.02 -12.01
CA ILE A 30 5.84 0.73 -11.65
C ILE A 30 5.63 2.01 -12.46
N ALA A 31 6.70 2.65 -12.94
CA ALA A 31 6.62 3.78 -13.87
C ALA A 31 6.34 3.34 -15.31
N SER A 32 6.58 2.08 -15.65
CA SER A 32 6.29 1.51 -16.96
C SER A 32 4.79 1.25 -17.16
N PRO A 33 4.29 1.06 -18.40
CA PRO A 33 2.90 0.69 -18.66
C PRO A 33 2.56 -0.75 -18.21
N LEU A 34 3.53 -1.50 -17.69
CA LEU A 34 3.33 -2.86 -17.21
C LEU A 34 2.22 -2.90 -16.15
N LEU A 35 1.23 -3.77 -16.36
CA LEU A 35 0.06 -3.92 -15.48
C LEU A 35 -0.77 -2.62 -15.30
N GLY A 36 -0.69 -1.69 -16.26
CA GLY A 36 -1.49 -0.46 -16.26
C GLY A 36 -3.01 -0.71 -16.28
N ALA A 37 -3.43 -1.89 -16.74
CA ALA A 37 -4.83 -2.33 -16.72
C ALA A 37 -5.36 -2.66 -15.32
N ILE A 38 -4.49 -2.79 -14.30
CA ILE A 38 -4.91 -3.01 -12.91
C ILE A 38 -5.18 -1.65 -12.26
N PRO A 39 -6.45 -1.27 -11.99
CA PRO A 39 -6.79 0.06 -11.52
C PRO A 39 -6.39 0.30 -10.06
N LEU A 40 -6.35 -0.76 -9.24
CA LEU A 40 -6.02 -0.65 -7.83
C LEU A 40 -4.50 -0.59 -7.63
N LEU A 41 -4.01 0.59 -7.23
CA LEU A 41 -2.59 0.86 -6.97
C LEU A 41 -1.94 -0.19 -6.05
N PHE A 42 -2.66 -0.62 -5.00
CA PHE A 42 -2.18 -1.65 -4.08
C PHE A 42 -1.91 -2.98 -4.80
N TYR A 43 -2.89 -3.52 -5.53
CA TYR A 43 -2.72 -4.80 -6.22
C TYR A 43 -1.67 -4.73 -7.33
N ARG A 44 -1.66 -3.63 -8.10
CA ARG A 44 -0.65 -3.38 -9.13
C ARG A 44 0.76 -3.35 -8.54
N GLY A 45 0.96 -2.56 -7.47
CA GLY A 45 2.24 -2.41 -6.81
C GLY A 45 2.74 -3.71 -6.17
N VAL A 46 1.87 -4.48 -5.52
CA VAL A 46 2.24 -5.79 -4.95
C VAL A 46 2.70 -6.74 -6.05
N LEU A 47 1.95 -6.84 -7.16
CA LEU A 47 2.33 -7.72 -8.27
C LEU A 47 3.66 -7.31 -8.91
N ILE A 48 3.90 -6.01 -9.06
CA ILE A 48 5.18 -5.48 -9.56
C ILE A 48 6.33 -5.79 -8.60
N ALA A 49 6.12 -5.65 -7.28
CA ALA A 49 7.13 -5.99 -6.29
C ALA A 49 7.51 -7.49 -6.38
N PHE A 50 6.52 -8.38 -6.54
CA PHE A 50 6.75 -9.81 -6.75
C PHE A 50 7.52 -10.09 -8.06
N ILE A 51 7.09 -9.52 -9.19
CA ILE A 51 7.78 -9.69 -10.47
C ILE A 51 9.22 -9.16 -10.37
N GLY A 52 9.40 -7.98 -9.78
CA GLY A 52 10.72 -7.39 -9.56
C GLY A 52 11.62 -8.27 -8.69
N ALA A 53 11.09 -8.88 -7.64
CA ALA A 53 11.84 -9.81 -6.79
C ALA A 53 12.27 -11.08 -7.55
N LEU A 54 11.40 -11.63 -8.41
CA LEU A 54 11.75 -12.78 -9.25
C LEU A 54 12.84 -12.43 -10.26
N LEU A 55 12.73 -11.28 -10.92
CA LEU A 55 13.74 -10.79 -11.85
C LEU A 55 15.08 -10.54 -11.15
N LEU A 56 15.05 -9.88 -9.98
CA LEU A 56 16.23 -9.62 -9.17
C LEU A 56 16.91 -10.92 -8.72
N GLY A 57 16.12 -11.90 -8.27
CA GLY A 57 16.62 -13.22 -7.91
C GLY A 57 17.28 -13.96 -9.08
N LEU A 58 16.68 -13.89 -10.27
CA LEU A 58 17.28 -14.44 -11.49
C LEU A 58 18.62 -13.76 -11.82
N LEU A 59 18.67 -12.43 -11.77
CA LEU A 59 19.90 -11.66 -12.00
C LEU A 59 21.00 -12.02 -11.00
N LEU A 60 20.66 -12.18 -9.72
CA LEU A 60 21.61 -12.60 -8.69
C LEU A 60 22.07 -14.04 -8.89
N ALA A 61 21.19 -14.97 -9.29
CA ALA A 61 21.58 -16.34 -9.60
C ALA A 61 22.58 -16.40 -10.77
N ILE A 62 22.43 -15.53 -11.76
CA ILE A 62 23.39 -15.38 -12.86
C ILE A 62 24.71 -14.78 -12.35
N ALA A 63 24.66 -13.73 -11.53
CA ALA A 63 25.83 -13.07 -10.98
C ALA A 63 26.63 -13.96 -10.00
N ALA A 64 25.95 -14.82 -9.25
CA ALA A 64 26.56 -15.79 -8.33
C ALA A 64 27.50 -16.78 -9.04
N ARG A 65 27.30 -17.03 -10.35
CA ARG A 65 28.23 -17.82 -11.17
C ARG A 65 29.61 -17.15 -11.33
N ARG A 66 29.69 -15.84 -11.08
CA ARG A 66 30.91 -15.02 -11.23
C ARG A 66 31.44 -14.49 -9.90
N ILE A 67 30.58 -14.37 -8.88
CA ILE A 67 30.91 -13.77 -7.59
C ILE A 67 30.81 -14.86 -6.51
N THR A 68 31.96 -15.37 -6.06
CA THR A 68 32.05 -16.46 -5.06
C THR A 68 31.52 -16.07 -3.68
N ALA A 69 31.38 -14.77 -3.39
CA ALA A 69 30.80 -14.28 -2.15
C ALA A 69 29.27 -14.33 -2.10
N LEU A 70 28.59 -14.59 -3.23
CA LEU A 70 27.14 -14.74 -3.30
C LEU A 70 26.75 -16.21 -3.19
N ASP A 71 26.54 -16.67 -1.97
CA ASP A 71 25.92 -17.97 -1.72
C ASP A 71 24.38 -17.87 -1.81
N LEU A 72 23.72 -19.03 -1.91
CA LEU A 72 22.26 -19.10 -2.05
C LEU A 72 21.53 -18.42 -0.89
N SER A 73 22.03 -18.58 0.34
CA SER A 73 21.35 -18.01 1.52
C SER A 73 21.40 -16.48 1.51
N THR A 74 22.54 -15.89 1.15
CA THR A 74 22.69 -14.44 0.98
C THR A 74 21.79 -13.93 -0.14
N GLY A 75 21.74 -14.61 -1.29
CA GLY A 75 20.88 -14.22 -2.41
C GLY A 75 19.39 -14.22 -2.04
N VAL A 76 18.91 -15.30 -1.43
CA VAL A 76 17.51 -15.42 -0.99
C VAL A 76 17.16 -14.38 0.06
N GLY A 77 18.01 -14.20 1.07
CA GLY A 77 17.80 -13.21 2.13
C GLY A 77 17.77 -11.78 1.60
N ALA A 78 18.67 -11.43 0.69
CA ALA A 78 18.73 -10.08 0.11
C ALA A 78 17.51 -9.78 -0.79
N VAL A 79 17.05 -10.76 -1.58
CA VAL A 79 15.82 -10.62 -2.40
C VAL A 79 14.59 -10.51 -1.51
N ALA A 80 14.47 -11.35 -0.47
CA ALA A 80 13.36 -11.29 0.47
C ALA A 80 13.30 -9.95 1.19
N LEU A 81 14.46 -9.42 1.62
CA LEU A 81 14.54 -8.09 2.23
C LEU A 81 14.11 -6.99 1.25
N SER A 82 14.57 -7.05 0.00
CA SER A 82 14.17 -6.09 -1.04
C SER A 82 12.67 -6.14 -1.32
N LEU A 83 12.07 -7.33 -1.43
CA LEU A 83 10.63 -7.51 -1.60
C LEU A 83 9.85 -6.91 -0.41
N ALA A 84 10.25 -7.24 0.82
CA ALA A 84 9.62 -6.73 2.03
C ALA A 84 9.70 -5.21 2.12
N PHE A 85 10.86 -4.64 1.79
CA PHE A 85 11.05 -3.19 1.72
C PHE A 85 10.12 -2.55 0.67
N ASN A 86 10.08 -3.08 -0.55
CA ASN A 86 9.25 -2.53 -1.63
C ASN A 86 7.75 -2.56 -1.28
N ILE A 87 7.26 -3.67 -0.70
CA ILE A 87 5.87 -3.77 -0.23
C ILE A 87 5.61 -2.78 0.91
N SER A 88 6.52 -2.66 1.87
CA SER A 88 6.38 -1.73 2.99
C SER A 88 6.36 -0.28 2.50
N PHE A 89 7.28 0.09 1.59
CA PHE A 89 7.33 1.40 0.97
C PHE A 89 6.03 1.71 0.23
N LEU A 90 5.53 0.78 -0.59
CA LEU A 90 4.26 0.91 -1.30
C LEU A 90 3.09 1.21 -0.36
N ILE A 91 2.98 0.44 0.73
CA ILE A 91 1.86 0.57 1.69
C ILE A 91 1.99 1.89 2.46
N VAL A 92 3.16 2.17 3.02
CA VAL A 92 3.37 3.35 3.88
C VAL A 92 3.26 4.65 3.11
N PHE A 93 3.74 4.72 1.87
CA PHE A 93 3.80 5.97 1.11
C PHE A 93 2.73 6.04 -0.01
N PRO A 94 2.90 5.47 -1.22
CA PRO A 94 1.92 5.65 -2.31
C PRO A 94 0.48 5.31 -1.93
N VAL A 95 0.26 4.15 -1.29
CA VAL A 95 -1.09 3.70 -0.94
C VAL A 95 -1.68 4.56 0.18
N THR A 96 -0.90 4.92 1.21
CA THR A 96 -1.41 5.83 2.25
C THR A 96 -1.75 7.20 1.68
N PHE A 97 -0.92 7.75 0.80
CA PHE A 97 -1.17 9.08 0.20
C PHE A 97 -2.42 9.09 -0.68
N ASP A 98 -2.58 8.11 -1.58
CA ASP A 98 -3.77 7.97 -2.44
C ASP A 98 -5.07 7.76 -1.64
N ARG A 99 -4.96 7.26 -0.40
CA ARG A 99 -6.12 6.96 0.47
C ARG A 99 -6.34 7.98 1.59
N SER A 100 -5.48 8.97 1.73
CA SER A 100 -5.49 9.89 2.86
C SER A 100 -6.37 11.10 2.61
N ILE A 101 -7.40 11.26 3.44
CA ILE A 101 -8.17 12.51 3.52
C ILE A 101 -7.23 13.67 3.90
N THR A 102 -6.28 13.45 4.80
CA THR A 102 -5.30 14.48 5.20
C THR A 102 -4.51 15.04 4.01
N MET A 103 -4.07 14.19 3.08
CA MET A 103 -3.37 14.66 1.87
C MET A 103 -4.28 15.51 0.99
N PHE A 104 -5.55 15.15 0.86
CA PHE A 104 -6.54 15.98 0.20
C PHE A 104 -6.67 17.35 0.90
N LEU A 105 -6.82 17.39 2.23
CA LEU A 105 -6.99 18.63 2.99
C LEU A 105 -5.77 19.55 2.86
N LEU A 106 -4.55 19.00 3.02
CA LEU A 106 -3.31 19.77 2.92
C LEU A 106 -3.15 20.41 1.54
N ALA A 107 -3.44 19.67 0.46
CA ALA A 107 -3.40 20.21 -0.89
C ALA A 107 -4.43 21.35 -1.13
N ARG A 108 -5.54 21.36 -0.39
CA ARG A 108 -6.53 22.47 -0.47
C ARG A 108 -6.15 23.67 0.35
N ILE A 109 -5.53 23.45 1.51
CA ILE A 109 -4.94 24.51 2.34
C ILE A 109 -3.81 25.20 1.59
N GLU A 110 -2.89 24.43 0.99
CA GLU A 110 -1.79 24.96 0.16
C GLU A 110 -2.31 25.83 -0.99
N ARG A 111 -3.34 25.38 -1.73
CA ARG A 111 -3.98 26.13 -2.83
C ARG A 111 -4.64 27.45 -2.37
N GLN A 112 -4.75 27.69 -1.07
CA GLN A 112 -5.32 28.90 -0.48
C GLN A 112 -4.26 29.62 0.37
N ASP A 113 -3.01 29.61 -0.09
CA ASP A 113 -1.86 30.25 0.56
C ASP A 113 -1.65 29.80 2.02
N GLY A 114 -2.02 28.56 2.33
CA GLY A 114 -1.92 28.00 3.67
C GLY A 114 -3.08 28.38 4.61
N GLN A 115 -4.12 29.07 4.12
CA GLN A 115 -5.17 29.64 4.95
C GLN A 115 -6.57 29.15 4.55
N LEU A 116 -7.16 28.29 5.38
CA LEU A 116 -8.56 27.87 5.27
C LEU A 116 -9.18 27.74 6.65
N THR A 117 -10.44 28.15 6.77
CA THR A 117 -11.23 27.88 7.98
C THR A 117 -11.85 26.48 7.92
N PRO A 118 -12.14 25.84 9.07
CA PRO A 118 -12.79 24.53 9.09
C PRO A 118 -14.11 24.47 8.29
N PRO A 119 -15.03 25.46 8.37
CA PRO A 119 -16.26 25.43 7.58
C PRO A 119 -16.03 25.48 6.07
N MET A 120 -15.02 26.25 5.63
CA MET A 120 -14.65 26.28 4.21
C MET A 120 -14.09 24.92 3.77
N LEU A 121 -13.28 24.28 4.61
CA LEU A 121 -12.70 22.99 4.32
C LEU A 121 -13.76 21.88 4.25
N GLU A 122 -14.77 21.89 5.12
CA GLU A 122 -15.93 20.99 5.05
C GLU A 122 -16.69 21.15 3.73
N LYS A 123 -16.94 22.41 3.31
CA LYS A 123 -17.58 22.69 2.02
C LYS A 123 -16.77 22.15 0.84
N LEU A 124 -15.45 22.30 0.88
CA LEU A 124 -14.54 21.76 -0.14
C LEU A 124 -14.51 20.23 -0.12
N PHE A 125 -14.55 19.61 1.05
CA PHE A 125 -14.63 18.15 1.18
C PHE A 125 -15.90 17.61 0.52
N VAL A 126 -17.07 18.17 0.83
CA VAL A 126 -18.33 17.72 0.22
C VAL A 126 -18.31 17.94 -1.29
N ARG A 127 -17.97 19.15 -1.74
CA ARG A 127 -18.00 19.48 -3.17
C ARG A 127 -16.97 18.69 -3.97
N GLU A 128 -15.71 18.72 -3.55
CA GLU A 128 -14.61 18.20 -4.37
C GLU A 128 -14.28 16.74 -4.04
N TYR A 129 -14.23 16.33 -2.76
CA TYR A 129 -13.85 14.96 -2.40
C TYR A 129 -14.98 13.96 -2.66
N LEU A 130 -16.20 14.31 -2.25
CA LEU A 130 -17.37 13.46 -2.46
C LEU A 130 -18.01 13.67 -3.84
N GLY A 131 -18.13 14.92 -4.29
CA GLY A 131 -18.66 15.27 -5.61
C GLY A 131 -17.63 15.02 -6.72
N ASP A 132 -16.78 16.00 -7.01
CA ASP A 132 -15.93 15.99 -8.22
C ASP A 132 -15.04 14.74 -8.34
N LEU A 133 -14.43 14.31 -7.24
CA LEU A 133 -13.52 13.15 -7.22
C LEU A 133 -14.25 11.80 -7.08
N HIS A 134 -15.56 11.79 -6.85
CA HIS A 134 -16.39 10.58 -6.71
C HIS A 134 -15.75 9.50 -5.81
N GLN A 135 -15.16 9.92 -4.67
CA GLN A 135 -14.33 9.01 -3.87
C GLN A 135 -15.13 7.85 -3.29
N ILE A 136 -16.40 8.06 -2.95
CA ILE A 136 -17.27 6.97 -2.48
C ILE A 136 -17.45 5.94 -3.60
N ASP A 137 -17.84 6.35 -4.80
CA ASP A 137 -18.08 5.44 -5.93
C ASP A 137 -16.82 4.66 -6.32
N ARG A 138 -15.66 5.33 -6.27
CA ARG A 138 -14.36 4.68 -6.44
C ARG A 138 -14.17 3.59 -5.38
N ARG A 139 -14.41 3.87 -4.09
CA ARG A 139 -14.27 2.84 -3.03
C ARG A 139 -15.29 1.73 -3.16
N MET A 140 -16.52 2.01 -3.56
CA MET A 140 -17.54 0.98 -3.81
C MET A 140 -17.13 0.07 -4.95
N SER A 141 -16.63 0.62 -6.05
CA SER A 141 -16.10 -0.14 -7.17
C SER A 141 -14.92 -1.01 -6.76
N GLU A 142 -13.97 -0.46 -6.00
CA GLU A 142 -12.82 -1.21 -5.46
C GLU A 142 -13.27 -2.36 -4.56
N GLN A 143 -14.21 -2.13 -3.63
CA GLN A 143 -14.71 -3.19 -2.74
C GLN A 143 -15.52 -4.26 -3.47
N THR A 144 -16.23 -3.88 -4.54
CA THR A 144 -16.95 -4.82 -5.40
C THR A 144 -15.97 -5.69 -6.17
N LEU A 145 -14.94 -5.10 -6.79
CA LEU A 145 -13.86 -5.82 -7.48
C LEU A 145 -13.08 -6.75 -6.54
N SER A 146 -12.84 -6.31 -5.29
CA SER A 146 -12.24 -7.16 -4.26
C SER A 146 -13.17 -8.26 -3.75
N GLY A 147 -14.46 -8.27 -4.12
CA GLY A 147 -15.44 -9.27 -3.68
C GLY A 147 -15.92 -9.08 -2.23
N ASN A 148 -15.70 -7.92 -1.63
CA ASN A 148 -16.09 -7.64 -0.24
C ASN A 148 -17.55 -7.20 -0.11
N ILE A 149 -18.09 -6.58 -1.16
CA ILE A 149 -19.49 -6.15 -1.24
C ILE A 149 -20.14 -6.63 -2.53
N VAL A 150 -21.47 -6.67 -2.53
CA VAL A 150 -22.32 -6.86 -3.71
C VAL A 150 -23.36 -5.74 -3.74
N GLN A 151 -23.65 -5.24 -4.94
CA GLN A 151 -24.74 -4.30 -5.18
C GLN A 151 -25.91 -5.08 -5.77
N HIS A 152 -27.11 -4.90 -5.21
CA HIS A 152 -28.34 -5.51 -5.67
C HIS A 152 -29.05 -4.60 -6.68
N ASP A 153 -29.93 -5.17 -7.49
CA ASP A 153 -30.66 -4.45 -8.54
C ASP A 153 -31.56 -3.33 -8.00
N ASP A 154 -31.94 -3.40 -6.73
CA ASP A 154 -32.72 -2.38 -6.01
C ASP A 154 -31.85 -1.26 -5.40
N GLY A 155 -30.54 -1.23 -5.69
CA GLY A 155 -29.58 -0.25 -5.21
C GLY A 155 -29.04 -0.53 -3.80
N ARG A 156 -29.46 -1.61 -3.14
CA ARG A 156 -28.92 -1.98 -1.83
C ARG A 156 -27.52 -2.56 -1.95
N ILE A 157 -26.71 -2.29 -0.93
CA ILE A 157 -25.33 -2.75 -0.86
C ILE A 157 -25.17 -3.68 0.33
N ALA A 158 -24.65 -4.88 0.10
CA ALA A 158 -24.49 -5.90 1.13
C ALA A 158 -23.04 -6.38 1.22
N LEU A 159 -22.61 -6.72 2.45
CA LEU A 159 -21.35 -7.41 2.67
C LEU A 159 -21.44 -8.88 2.22
N THR A 160 -20.47 -9.32 1.44
CA THR A 160 -20.28 -10.74 1.14
C THR A 160 -19.75 -11.50 2.36
N PRO A 161 -19.74 -12.85 2.34
CA PRO A 161 -19.04 -13.63 3.37
C PRO A 161 -17.54 -13.30 3.46
N GLN A 162 -16.90 -12.87 2.37
CA GLN A 162 -15.53 -12.39 2.38
C GLN A 162 -15.43 -11.04 3.11
N GLY A 163 -16.29 -10.07 2.78
CA GLY A 163 -16.30 -8.76 3.43
C GLY A 163 -16.51 -8.87 4.94
N ARG A 164 -17.38 -9.78 5.40
CA ARG A 164 -17.57 -10.07 6.84
C ARG A 164 -16.30 -10.62 7.50
N ARG A 165 -15.58 -11.51 6.83
CA ARG A 165 -14.30 -12.07 7.32
C ARG A 165 -13.18 -11.04 7.33
N LEU A 166 -13.15 -10.15 6.34
CA LEU A 166 -12.22 -9.02 6.30
C LEU A 166 -12.47 -8.09 7.49
N LEU A 167 -13.73 -7.70 7.72
CA LEU A 167 -14.08 -6.80 8.82
C LEU A 167 -13.81 -7.41 10.20
N SER A 168 -14.08 -8.71 10.39
CA SER A 168 -13.75 -9.39 11.65
C SER A 168 -12.25 -9.49 11.90
N SER A 169 -11.46 -9.68 10.83
CA SER A 169 -10.00 -9.68 10.92
C SER A 169 -9.46 -8.28 11.20
N ALA A 170 -10.02 -7.25 10.57
CA ALA A 170 -9.68 -5.86 10.82
C ALA A 170 -9.92 -5.46 12.29
N ARG A 171 -11.02 -5.90 12.91
CA ARG A 171 -11.28 -5.69 14.34
C ARG A 171 -10.21 -6.34 15.23
N ARG A 172 -9.86 -7.60 14.95
CA ARG A 172 -8.84 -8.33 15.73
C ARG A 172 -7.49 -7.65 15.63
N ILE A 173 -7.03 -7.36 14.42
CA ILE A 173 -5.75 -6.68 14.19
C ILE A 173 -5.79 -5.28 14.81
N GLY A 174 -6.84 -4.50 14.58
CA GLY A 174 -6.99 -3.15 15.13
C GLY A 174 -6.90 -3.11 16.66
N SER A 175 -7.42 -4.14 17.33
CA SER A 175 -7.32 -4.27 18.79
C SER A 175 -5.88 -4.42 19.30
N TRP A 176 -5.00 -5.08 18.53
CA TRP A 176 -3.59 -5.24 18.90
C TRP A 176 -2.82 -3.91 18.87
N PHE A 177 -3.26 -2.97 18.03
CA PHE A 177 -2.60 -1.68 17.82
C PHE A 177 -3.38 -0.50 18.41
N ALA A 178 -4.44 -0.76 19.20
CA ALA A 178 -5.33 0.27 19.74
C ALA A 178 -5.85 1.26 18.67
N ALA A 179 -6.15 0.75 17.47
CA ALA A 179 -6.74 1.54 16.39
C ALA A 179 -8.15 2.01 16.78
N ASP A 180 -8.58 3.16 16.25
CA ASP A 180 -9.91 3.71 16.54
C ASP A 180 -11.02 2.71 16.12
N PRO A 181 -11.79 2.17 17.08
CA PRO A 181 -12.74 1.10 16.79
C PRO A 181 -13.90 1.56 15.90
N ARG A 182 -14.17 2.87 15.80
CA ARG A 182 -15.28 3.41 14.99
C ARG A 182 -15.14 3.12 13.51
N PHE A 183 -13.91 2.89 13.01
CA PHE A 183 -13.66 2.55 11.61
C PHE A 183 -14.01 1.10 11.26
N VAL A 184 -14.10 0.21 12.25
CA VAL A 184 -14.37 -1.23 12.04
C VAL A 184 -15.61 -1.73 12.79
N THR A 185 -16.14 -0.91 13.69
CA THR A 185 -17.34 -1.14 14.48
C THR A 185 -18.15 0.15 14.48
N ALA A 186 -19.16 0.20 13.61
CA ALA A 186 -20.05 1.36 13.53
C ALA A 186 -20.74 1.58 14.89
N PRO A 187 -20.80 2.84 15.39
CA PRO A 187 -21.58 3.17 16.58
C PRO A 187 -23.05 2.76 16.39
N GLN A 188 -23.73 2.40 17.48
CA GLN A 188 -25.18 2.21 17.40
C GLN A 188 -25.84 3.54 16.97
N PRO A 189 -26.89 3.50 16.12
CA PRO A 189 -27.65 4.68 15.79
C PRO A 189 -28.14 5.35 17.07
N ALA A 190 -27.95 6.66 17.20
CA ALA A 190 -28.54 7.40 18.30
C ALA A 190 -30.08 7.23 18.25
N PRO A 191 -30.76 7.03 19.40
CA PRO A 191 -32.22 7.02 19.41
C PRO A 191 -32.75 8.32 18.79
N PRO A 192 -33.87 8.28 18.05
CA PRO A 192 -34.43 9.46 17.43
C PRO A 192 -34.67 10.52 18.51
N ARG A 193 -34.18 11.74 18.26
CA ARG A 193 -34.53 12.89 19.09
C ARG A 193 -35.99 13.21 18.79
N HIS A 194 -36.88 12.88 19.74
CA HIS A 194 -38.29 13.26 19.73
C HIS A 194 -38.45 14.75 19.98
#